data_AF-A0AAV4FWA6-F1
#
_entry.id   AF-A0AAV4FWA6-F1
#
_cell.length_a   1.000
_cell.length_b   1.000
_cell.length_c   1.000
_cell.angle_alpha   90.00
_cell.angle_beta   90.00
_cell.angle_gamma   90.00
#
_symmetry.space_group_name_H-M   'P 1'
#
loop_
_entity.id
_entity.type
_entity.pdbx_description
1 polymer ?
#
loop_
_entity_poly.entity_id
_entity_poly.type
_entity_poly.pdbx_seq_one_letter_code
_entity_poly.pdbx_strand_id
1 'polypeptide(L)'
;MGTEYLECGKCHKKSPAWNQAILKQLGPAQRIEFPAVLSYKLALDRSIVRELRDRTLGNSPTMLQRKLQEHHYTNYLEKTIRYQCALGKFAAQFVSRPVSAAKALPPYRPVPTARWLLVVYVSDVHSRLDVLKAKVTFTFGTILNMGSNKRVVKKLAGEAAGTAAWLINVGNKHGQVLMSVLTSSEASEGLWNMADGLIETL
;
A
#
# COMPACT_ATOMS: atom_id res chain seq x y z
N MET A 1 16.55 8.18 -3.67
CA MET A 1 17.67 7.51 -2.96
C MET A 1 18.11 6.34 -3.82
N GLY A 2 19.41 6.21 -4.12
CA GLY A 2 19.94 5.08 -4.87
C GLY A 2 20.22 3.93 -3.92
N THR A 3 19.72 2.74 -4.23
CA THR A 3 20.11 1.49 -3.57
C THR A 3 21.49 1.09 -4.11
N GLU A 4 22.39 0.66 -3.23
CA GLU A 4 23.59 -0.07 -3.62
C GLU A 4 23.19 -1.32 -4.42
N TYR A 5 24.04 -1.72 -5.37
CA TYR A 5 23.85 -2.93 -6.16
C TYR A 5 24.83 -3.98 -5.65
N LEU A 6 24.30 -5.13 -5.23
CA LEU A 6 25.07 -6.30 -4.86
C LEU A 6 25.28 -7.18 -6.08
N GLU A 7 26.47 -7.76 -6.19
CA GLU A 7 26.80 -8.73 -7.23
C GLU A 7 26.83 -10.13 -6.64
N CYS A 8 26.15 -11.09 -7.27
CA CYS A 8 26.20 -12.47 -6.83
C CYS A 8 27.57 -13.08 -7.17
N GLY A 9 28.29 -13.61 -6.17
CA GLY A 9 29.60 -14.24 -6.38
C GLY A 9 29.61 -15.53 -7.22
N LYS A 10 28.43 -16.12 -7.54
CA LYS A 10 28.33 -17.32 -8.39
C LYS A 10 27.92 -17.00 -9.84
N CYS A 11 26.97 -16.10 -10.04
CA CYS A 11 26.41 -15.81 -11.37
C CYS A 11 26.70 -14.39 -11.85
N HIS A 12 27.44 -13.59 -11.08
CA HIS A 12 27.81 -12.19 -11.37
C HIS A 12 26.62 -11.26 -11.67
N LYS A 13 25.40 -11.68 -11.34
CA LYS A 13 24.19 -10.88 -11.57
C LYS A 13 24.14 -9.76 -10.54
N LYS A 14 24.05 -8.52 -11.04
CA LYS A 14 23.82 -7.34 -10.22
C LYS A 14 22.35 -7.25 -9.83
N SER A 15 22.09 -7.20 -8.53
CA SER A 15 20.76 -7.00 -7.97
C SER A 15 20.82 -5.82 -7.00
N PRO A 16 19.77 -4.98 -6.93
CA PRO A 16 19.71 -3.97 -5.88
C PRO A 16 19.78 -4.66 -4.51
N ALA A 17 20.54 -4.12 -3.57
CA ALA A 17 20.83 -4.75 -2.28
C ALA A 17 19.56 -5.11 -1.51
N TRP A 18 18.52 -4.31 -1.67
CA TRP A 18 17.26 -4.50 -0.97
C TRP A 18 16.25 -5.32 -1.80
N ASN A 19 16.65 -5.99 -2.88
CA ASN A 19 15.76 -6.84 -3.69
C ASN A 19 14.92 -7.78 -2.80
N GLN A 20 13.61 -7.87 -3.03
CA GLN A 20 12.73 -8.74 -2.26
C GLN A 20 13.19 -10.21 -2.24
N ALA A 21 13.82 -10.70 -3.31
CA ALA A 21 14.39 -12.05 -3.34
C ALA A 21 15.53 -12.24 -2.32
N ILE A 22 16.28 -11.17 -2.02
CA ILE A 22 17.35 -11.16 -1.01
C ILE A 22 16.74 -10.97 0.38
N LEU A 23 15.80 -10.02 0.53
CA LEU A 23 15.12 -9.79 1.81
C LEU A 23 14.35 -11.03 2.30
N LYS A 24 13.79 -11.82 1.38
CA LYS A 24 13.13 -13.10 1.68
C LYS A 24 14.08 -14.19 2.18
N GLN A 25 15.40 -14.04 2.03
CA GLN A 25 16.38 -14.97 2.60
C GLN A 25 16.73 -14.60 4.05
N LEU A 26 16.49 -13.35 4.45
CA LEU A 26 16.73 -12.89 5.81
C LEU A 26 15.64 -13.37 6.76
N GLY A 27 15.98 -13.53 8.05
CA GLY A 27 15.02 -13.83 9.11
C GLY A 27 14.04 -12.67 9.37
N PRO A 28 12.93 -12.92 10.08
CA PRO A 28 11.88 -11.93 10.31
C PRO A 28 12.39 -10.71 11.11
N ALA A 29 13.31 -10.90 12.05
CA ALA A 29 13.89 -9.81 12.83
C ALA A 29 14.66 -8.83 11.94
N GLN A 30 15.55 -9.35 11.09
CA GLN A 30 16.34 -8.54 10.16
C GLN A 30 15.46 -7.85 9.12
N ARG A 31 14.39 -8.50 8.66
CA ARG A 31 13.43 -7.88 7.72
C ARG A 31 12.72 -6.66 8.29
N ILE A 32 12.56 -6.56 9.61
CA ILE A 32 11.88 -5.43 10.27
C ILE A 32 12.79 -4.19 10.31
N GLU A 33 14.10 -4.38 10.36
CA GLU A 33 15.09 -3.29 10.39
C GLU A 33 15.11 -2.46 9.10
N PHE A 34 14.69 -3.04 7.96
CA PHE A 34 14.63 -2.31 6.70
C PHE A 34 13.55 -1.21 6.73
N PRO A 35 13.91 0.07 6.50
CA PRO A 35 12.98 1.18 6.66
C PRO A 35 12.00 1.33 5.49
N ALA A 36 12.23 0.66 4.34
CA ALA A 36 11.46 0.88 3.12
C ALA A 36 10.90 -0.42 2.53
N VAL A 37 9.70 -0.32 1.94
CA VAL A 37 9.11 -1.32 1.05
C VAL A 37 9.56 -1.03 -0.37
N LEU A 38 10.13 -2.03 -1.02
CA LEU A 38 10.59 -1.89 -2.39
C LEU A 38 9.62 -2.41 -3.43
N SER A 39 9.54 -1.63 -4.50
CA SER A 39 9.04 -2.02 -5.81
C SER A 39 10.18 -2.08 -6.83
N TYR A 40 9.90 -2.54 -8.05
CA TYR A 40 10.89 -2.73 -9.11
C TYR A 40 11.70 -1.47 -9.45
N LYS A 41 11.09 -0.28 -9.40
CA LYS A 41 11.74 1.00 -9.78
C LYS A 41 11.91 1.99 -8.63
N LEU A 42 11.27 1.75 -7.49
CA LEU A 42 11.05 2.78 -6.48
C LEU A 42 10.95 2.16 -5.09
N ALA A 43 11.32 2.95 -4.09
CA ALA A 43 11.29 2.62 -2.67
C ALA A 43 10.30 3.54 -1.95
N LEU A 44 9.48 2.98 -1.07
CA LEU A 44 8.58 3.74 -0.20
C LEU A 44 8.90 3.45 1.25
N ASP A 45 9.01 4.49 2.07
CA ASP A 45 9.23 4.34 3.50
C ASP A 45 8.05 3.62 4.18
N ARG A 46 8.35 2.74 5.14
CA ARG A 46 7.35 2.00 5.93
C ARG A 46 6.45 2.92 6.74
N SER A 47 6.92 4.10 7.16
CA SER A 47 6.10 5.12 7.80
C SER A 47 4.92 5.55 6.90
N ILE A 48 5.20 5.80 5.62
CA ILE A 48 4.17 6.17 4.63
C ILE A 48 3.22 4.99 4.36
N VAL A 49 3.74 3.76 4.35
CA VAL A 49 2.90 2.56 4.24
C VAL A 49 1.99 2.42 5.46
N ARG A 50 2.44 2.77 6.67
CA ARG A 50 1.59 2.81 7.87
C ARG A 50 0.51 3.88 7.74
N GLU A 51 0.82 5.06 7.23
CA GLU A 51 -0.20 6.09 6.93
C GLU A 51 -1.26 5.58 5.94
N LEU A 52 -0.90 4.73 4.97
CA LEU A 52 -1.85 4.09 4.05
C LEU A 52 -2.69 2.97 4.68
N ARG A 53 -2.23 2.38 5.81
CA ARG A 53 -2.97 1.34 6.55
C ARG A 53 -4.10 1.96 7.38
N ASP A 54 -3.89 3.15 7.92
CA ASP A 54 -4.89 3.86 8.73
C ASP A 54 -5.95 4.53 7.83
N ARG A 55 -6.77 3.69 7.19
CA ARG A 55 -7.89 4.12 6.35
C ARG A 55 -9.03 4.66 7.21
N THR A 56 -8.92 5.91 7.61
CA THR A 56 -10.02 6.70 8.17
C THR A 56 -10.65 7.59 7.10
N LEU A 57 -11.87 8.07 7.34
CA LEU A 57 -12.51 9.09 6.53
C LEU A 57 -11.59 10.32 6.45
N GLY A 58 -11.06 10.62 5.26
CA GLY A 58 -10.12 11.72 5.01
C GLY A 58 -8.70 11.28 4.58
N ASN A 59 -8.30 10.03 4.83
CA ASN A 59 -6.97 9.51 4.49
C ASN A 59 -6.93 8.84 3.10
N SER A 60 -7.26 9.60 2.05
CA SER A 60 -7.15 9.07 0.69
C SER A 60 -5.69 9.02 0.22
N PRO A 61 -5.32 8.06 -0.66
CA PRO A 61 -3.98 8.02 -1.26
C PRO A 61 -3.60 9.31 -1.99
N THR A 62 -4.59 10.01 -2.55
CA THR A 62 -4.43 11.30 -3.21
C THR A 62 -4.08 12.41 -2.20
N MET A 63 -4.76 12.43 -1.05
CA MET A 63 -4.44 13.37 0.03
C MET A 63 -3.04 13.13 0.59
N LEU A 64 -2.67 11.86 0.79
CA LEU A 64 -1.33 11.49 1.24
C LEU A 64 -0.26 11.91 0.21
N GLN A 65 -0.51 11.68 -1.08
CA GLN A 65 0.42 12.11 -2.13
C GLN A 65 0.60 13.64 -2.13
N ARG A 66 -0.48 14.42 -1.97
CA ARG A 66 -0.40 15.89 -1.87
C ARG A 66 0.43 16.31 -0.66
N LYS A 67 0.16 15.73 0.51
CA LYS A 67 0.93 15.98 1.74
C LYS A 67 2.42 15.69 1.55
N LEU A 68 2.75 14.56 0.93
CA LEU A 68 4.13 14.20 0.62
C LEU A 68 4.77 15.17 -0.38
N GLN A 69 4.03 15.60 -1.40
CA GLN A 69 4.50 16.56 -2.38
C GLN A 69 4.82 17.91 -1.75
N GLU A 70 3.92 18.45 -0.92
CA GLU A 70 4.15 19.69 -0.17
C GLU A 70 5.40 19.56 0.72
N HIS A 71 5.47 18.49 1.51
CA HIS A 71 6.62 18.27 2.39
C HIS A 71 7.93 18.11 1.59
N HIS A 72 7.92 17.39 0.47
CA HIS A 72 9.11 17.20 -0.36
C HIS A 72 9.56 18.51 -1.02
N TYR A 73 8.61 19.31 -1.48
CA TYR A 73 8.87 20.62 -2.09
C TYR A 73 9.45 21.60 -1.07
N THR A 74 8.87 21.71 0.13
CA THR A 74 9.39 22.55 1.20
C THR A 74 10.82 22.15 1.60
N ASN A 75 11.08 20.85 1.78
CA ASN A 75 12.44 20.35 2.07
C ASN A 75 13.45 20.70 0.96
N TYR A 76 13.02 20.61 -0.30
CA TYR A 76 13.86 20.98 -1.44
C TYR A 76 14.19 22.47 -1.45
N LEU A 77 13.19 23.33 -1.20
CA LEU A 77 13.38 24.77 -1.11
C LEU A 77 14.30 25.14 0.06
N GLU A 78 14.07 24.59 1.26
CA GLU A 78 14.93 24.84 2.41
C GLU A 78 16.39 24.48 2.14
N LYS A 79 16.64 23.33 1.53
CA LYS A 79 17.99 22.90 1.16
C LYS A 79 18.61 23.82 0.10
N THR A 80 17.81 24.28 -0.85
CA THR A 80 18.24 25.22 -1.89
C THR A 80 18.65 26.56 -1.27
N ILE A 81 17.83 27.11 -0.37
CA ILE A 81 18.13 28.36 0.36
C ILE A 81 19.40 28.19 1.19
N ARG A 82 19.51 27.11 1.99
CA ARG A 82 20.72 26.83 2.79
C ARG A 82 21.98 26.77 1.93
N TYR A 83 21.91 26.09 0.78
CA TYR A 83 23.02 25.99 -0.15
C TYR A 83 23.41 27.36 -0.74
N GLN A 84 22.43 28.14 -1.20
CA GLN A 84 22.66 29.48 -1.75
C GLN A 84 23.24 30.43 -0.70
N CYS A 85 22.73 30.42 0.53
CA CYS A 85 23.29 31.22 1.62
C CYS A 85 24.73 30.80 1.95
N ALA A 86 25.04 29.51 1.96
CA ALA A 86 26.39 29.01 2.19
C ALA A 86 27.36 29.44 1.07
N LEU A 87 26.92 29.36 -0.19
CA LEU A 87 27.67 29.88 -1.33
C LEU A 87 27.90 31.39 -1.24
N GLY A 88 26.88 32.16 -0.86
CA GLY A 88 27.01 33.62 -0.68
C GLY A 88 28.05 33.99 0.38
N LYS A 89 28.05 33.30 1.52
CA LYS A 89 29.07 33.49 2.58
C LYS A 89 30.47 33.11 2.09
N PHE A 90 30.59 32.01 1.37
CA PHE A 90 31.86 31.57 0.80
C PHE A 90 32.40 32.57 -0.24
N ALA A 91 31.54 33.07 -1.13
CA ALA A 91 31.91 34.07 -2.13
C ALA A 91 32.36 35.40 -1.48
N ALA A 92 31.68 35.84 -0.42
CA ALA A 92 32.04 37.05 0.32
C ALA A 92 33.40 36.93 1.03
N GLN A 93 33.81 35.73 1.47
CA GLN A 93 35.09 35.49 2.13
C GLN A 93 36.27 35.37 1.14
N PHE A 94 36.02 34.98 -0.10
CA PHE A 94 37.05 34.73 -1.12
C PHE A 94 36.81 35.62 -2.35
N VAL A 95 36.91 36.94 -2.17
CA VAL A 95 36.67 37.99 -3.19
C VAL A 95 37.51 37.82 -4.47
N SER A 96 38.62 37.09 -4.43
CA SER A 96 39.57 36.94 -5.54
C SER A 96 39.47 35.63 -6.34
N ARG A 97 38.57 34.70 -5.97
CA ARG A 97 38.47 33.39 -6.65
C ARG A 97 37.06 33.20 -7.21
N PRO A 98 36.90 32.98 -8.52
CA PRO A 98 35.57 32.94 -9.11
C PRO A 98 34.78 31.74 -8.56
N VAL A 99 33.50 31.96 -8.28
CA VAL A 99 32.49 30.97 -7.81
C VAL A 99 32.21 29.88 -8.87
N SER A 100 33.13 29.67 -9.81
CA SER A 100 33.06 28.69 -10.89
C SER A 100 33.15 27.23 -10.41
N ALA A 101 33.42 26.99 -9.12
CA ALA A 101 33.41 25.66 -8.51
C ALA A 101 32.05 25.29 -7.88
N ALA A 102 31.06 26.20 -7.88
CA ALA A 102 29.75 25.90 -7.33
C ALA A 102 29.02 24.86 -8.19
N LYS A 103 28.70 23.70 -7.60
CA LYS A 103 27.93 22.65 -8.29
C LYS A 103 26.51 23.17 -8.56
N ALA A 104 25.98 22.88 -9.74
CA ALA A 104 24.61 23.20 -10.08
C ALA A 104 23.64 22.55 -9.07
N LEU A 105 22.60 23.29 -8.68
CA LEU A 105 21.54 22.79 -7.81
C LEU A 105 20.92 21.53 -8.43
N PRO A 106 20.78 20.43 -7.69
CA PRO A 106 20.09 19.25 -8.18
C PRO A 106 18.66 19.64 -8.60
N PRO A 107 18.15 19.18 -9.75
CA PRO A 107 16.78 19.48 -10.14
C PRO A 107 15.79 18.84 -9.16
N TYR A 108 14.67 19.52 -8.92
CA TYR A 108 13.56 18.97 -8.15
C TYR A 108 13.05 17.68 -8.81
N ARG A 109 12.81 16.64 -8.00
CA ARG A 109 12.24 15.38 -8.46
C ARG A 109 10.83 15.23 -7.87
N PRO A 110 9.81 14.97 -8.69
CA PRO A 110 8.46 14.82 -8.18
C PRO A 110 8.32 13.56 -7.33
N VAL A 111 7.42 13.64 -6.34
CA VAL A 111 6.99 12.50 -5.52
C VAL A 111 6.18 11.52 -6.38
N PRO A 112 6.23 10.19 -6.10
CA PRO A 112 5.41 9.21 -6.80
C PRO A 112 3.90 9.52 -6.77
N THR A 113 3.18 9.03 -7.78
CA THR A 113 1.74 9.24 -7.90
C THR A 113 0.94 8.44 -6.85
N ALA A 114 -0.28 8.87 -6.56
CA ALA A 114 -1.19 8.15 -5.66
C ALA A 114 -1.45 6.71 -6.10
N ARG A 115 -1.57 6.48 -7.42
CA ARG A 115 -1.68 5.13 -8.01
C ARG A 115 -0.47 4.27 -7.67
N TRP A 116 0.73 4.85 -7.70
CA TRP A 116 1.95 4.13 -7.35
C TRP A 116 2.01 3.80 -5.85
N LEU A 117 1.60 4.72 -4.97
CA LEU A 117 1.48 4.46 -3.53
C LEU A 117 0.55 3.27 -3.25
N LEU A 118 -0.57 3.18 -3.98
CA LEU A 118 -1.48 2.04 -3.89
C LEU A 118 -0.84 0.72 -4.34
N VAL A 119 -0.04 0.71 -5.41
CA VAL A 119 0.66 -0.50 -5.85
C VAL A 119 1.60 -1.02 -4.76
N VAL A 120 2.36 -0.13 -4.11
CA VAL A 120 3.24 -0.54 -3.01
C VAL A 120 2.45 -1.01 -1.80
N TYR A 121 1.35 -0.33 -1.48
CA TYR A 121 0.45 -0.76 -0.42
C TYR A 121 -0.13 -2.16 -0.67
N VAL A 122 -0.58 -2.45 -1.90
CA VAL A 122 -1.05 -3.79 -2.26
C VAL A 122 0.06 -4.83 -2.12
N SER A 123 1.30 -4.50 -2.51
CA SER A 123 2.43 -5.40 -2.30
C SER A 123 2.72 -5.65 -0.82
N ASP A 124 2.57 -4.64 0.05
CA ASP A 124 2.70 -4.79 1.50
C ASP A 124 1.59 -5.68 2.07
N VAL A 125 0.34 -5.47 1.65
CA VAL A 125 -0.81 -6.30 2.05
C VAL A 125 -0.60 -7.75 1.62
N HIS A 126 -0.16 -7.97 0.38
CA HIS A 126 0.11 -9.32 -0.14
C HIS A 126 1.19 -10.04 0.68
N SER A 127 2.25 -9.34 1.10
CA SER A 127 3.30 -9.93 1.93
C SER A 127 2.83 -10.38 3.32
N ARG A 128 1.66 -9.91 3.76
CA ARG A 128 1.07 -10.20 5.07
C ARG A 128 -0.28 -10.90 4.94
N LEU A 129 -0.63 -11.38 3.74
CA LEU A 129 -1.93 -11.94 3.45
C LEU A 129 -2.26 -13.06 4.43
N ASP A 130 -1.33 -13.99 4.66
CA ASP A 130 -1.54 -15.14 5.54
C ASP A 130 -1.80 -14.73 7.00
N VAL A 131 -1.08 -13.71 7.48
CA VAL A 131 -1.29 -13.16 8.84
C VAL A 131 -2.63 -12.45 8.94
N LEU A 132 -3.03 -11.73 7.88
CA LEU A 132 -4.34 -11.07 7.82
C LEU A 132 -5.47 -12.10 7.76
N LYS A 133 -5.33 -13.16 6.95
CA LYS A 133 -6.23 -14.30 6.91
C LYS A 133 -6.36 -14.92 8.31
N ALA A 134 -5.24 -15.29 8.93
CA ALA A 134 -5.24 -15.88 10.27
C ALA A 134 -5.88 -14.95 11.31
N LYS A 135 -5.67 -13.63 11.23
CA LYS A 135 -6.29 -12.66 12.15
C LYS A 135 -7.80 -12.54 11.93
N VAL A 136 -8.26 -12.58 10.67
CA VAL A 136 -9.68 -12.60 10.33
C VAL A 136 -10.32 -13.89 10.83
N THR A 137 -9.72 -15.05 10.53
CA THR A 137 -10.17 -16.36 11.02
C THR A 137 -10.09 -16.49 12.54
N PHE A 138 -9.16 -15.79 13.20
CA PHE A 138 -9.09 -15.73 14.66
C PHE A 138 -10.23 -14.90 15.25
N THR A 139 -10.42 -13.67 14.73
CA THR A 139 -11.44 -12.73 15.24
C THR A 139 -12.85 -13.22 14.96
N PHE A 140 -13.07 -13.72 13.75
CA PHE A 140 -14.38 -14.08 13.25
C PHE A 140 -14.58 -15.59 13.17
N GLY A 141 -13.58 -16.43 13.40
CA GLY A 141 -13.74 -17.87 13.21
C GLY A 141 -13.80 -18.29 11.75
N THR A 142 -14.07 -19.58 11.53
CA THR A 142 -14.30 -20.14 10.20
C THR A 142 -15.67 -19.74 9.68
N ILE A 143 -15.77 -19.48 8.37
CA ILE A 143 -17.05 -19.35 7.69
C ILE A 143 -17.74 -20.71 7.75
N LEU A 144 -18.96 -20.74 8.28
CA LEU A 144 -19.64 -21.98 8.61
C LEU A 144 -20.99 -22.10 7.90
N ASN A 145 -21.61 -20.96 7.54
CA ASN A 145 -22.92 -20.98 6.93
C ASN A 145 -23.07 -19.90 5.86
N MET A 146 -23.61 -20.27 4.72
CA MET A 146 -24.09 -19.36 3.69
C MET A 146 -25.60 -19.59 3.57
N GLY A 147 -26.39 -18.70 4.18
CA GLY A 147 -27.84 -18.83 4.24
C GLY A 147 -28.53 -17.82 3.32
N SER A 148 -29.38 -18.31 2.43
CA SER A 148 -30.20 -17.47 1.53
C SER A 148 -31.59 -17.23 2.13
N ASN A 149 -32.02 -15.97 2.25
CA ASN A 149 -33.32 -15.60 2.82
C ASN A 149 -34.17 -14.80 1.82
N LYS A 150 -35.27 -15.41 1.33
CA LYS A 150 -36.28 -14.77 0.46
C LYS A 150 -37.03 -13.58 1.10
N ARG A 151 -37.04 -13.48 2.44
CA ARG A 151 -38.00 -12.61 3.16
C ARG A 151 -37.57 -11.15 3.30
N VAL A 152 -36.28 -10.82 3.18
CA VAL A 152 -35.77 -9.45 3.43
C VAL A 152 -36.01 -8.51 2.24
N VAL A 153 -36.05 -9.07 1.03
CA VAL A 153 -36.26 -8.38 -0.25
C VAL A 153 -37.61 -7.67 -0.34
N LYS A 154 -38.64 -8.21 0.32
CA LYS A 154 -39.98 -7.60 0.41
C LYS A 154 -40.03 -6.31 1.24
N LYS A 155 -38.97 -6.01 2.00
CA LYS A 155 -38.86 -4.80 2.84
C LYS A 155 -37.95 -3.73 2.26
N LEU A 156 -37.39 -3.94 1.07
CA LEU A 156 -36.57 -2.94 0.37
C LEU A 156 -37.47 -1.90 -0.28
N ALA A 157 -37.22 -0.62 0.00
CA ALA A 157 -37.86 0.52 -0.65
C ALA A 157 -37.00 1.03 -1.82
N GLY A 158 -37.62 1.65 -2.85
CA GLY A 158 -36.93 2.14 -4.05
C GLY A 158 -37.06 1.22 -5.27
N GLU A 159 -36.26 1.43 -6.32
CA GLU A 159 -36.34 0.68 -7.61
C GLU A 159 -36.20 -0.84 -7.46
N ALA A 160 -35.56 -1.32 -6.39
CA ALA A 160 -35.41 -2.74 -6.11
C ALA A 160 -36.62 -3.37 -5.40
N ALA A 161 -37.66 -2.60 -5.04
CA ALA A 161 -38.86 -3.09 -4.37
C ALA A 161 -39.61 -4.09 -5.26
N GLY A 162 -39.82 -5.32 -4.77
CA GLY A 162 -40.51 -6.37 -5.53
C GLY A 162 -39.65 -7.04 -6.61
N THR A 163 -38.38 -6.64 -6.79
CA THR A 163 -37.44 -7.43 -7.59
C THR A 163 -37.16 -8.75 -6.87
N ALA A 164 -37.14 -9.87 -7.60
CA ALA A 164 -36.90 -11.21 -7.08
C ALA A 164 -35.43 -11.43 -6.67
N ALA A 165 -34.81 -10.42 -6.05
CA ALA A 165 -33.46 -10.51 -5.54
C ALA A 165 -33.40 -11.43 -4.32
N TRP A 166 -32.24 -12.00 -4.03
CA TRP A 166 -32.01 -12.94 -2.94
C TRP A 166 -30.94 -12.36 -2.03
N LEU A 167 -31.23 -12.33 -0.74
CA LEU A 167 -30.24 -11.93 0.25
C LEU A 167 -29.49 -13.15 0.77
N ILE A 168 -28.20 -13.20 0.49
CA ILE A 168 -27.30 -14.26 0.91
C ILE A 168 -26.45 -13.72 2.05
N ASN A 169 -26.61 -14.29 3.23
CA ASN A 169 -25.82 -13.94 4.40
C ASN A 169 -24.71 -14.98 4.58
N VAL A 170 -23.47 -14.49 4.65
CA VAL A 170 -22.30 -15.29 5.00
C VAL A 170 -22.08 -15.14 6.51
N GLY A 171 -22.24 -16.24 7.23
CA GLY A 171 -22.14 -16.32 8.68
C GLY A 171 -20.90 -17.10 9.13
N ASN A 172 -20.36 -16.71 10.28
CA ASN A 172 -19.26 -17.41 10.91
C ASN A 172 -19.73 -18.44 11.97
N LYS A 173 -18.77 -19.23 12.48
CA LYS A 173 -19.00 -20.21 13.57
C LYS A 173 -19.56 -19.62 14.87
N HIS A 174 -19.46 -18.30 15.05
CA HIS A 174 -19.98 -17.57 16.19
C HIS A 174 -21.39 -17.01 15.97
N GLY A 175 -22.03 -17.33 14.83
CA GLY A 175 -23.37 -16.86 14.50
C GLY A 175 -23.45 -15.40 14.05
N GLN A 176 -22.31 -14.75 13.79
CA GLN A 176 -22.25 -13.37 13.29
C GLN A 176 -22.34 -13.37 11.77
N VAL A 177 -23.08 -12.41 11.20
CA VAL A 177 -23.14 -12.16 9.76
C VAL A 177 -21.93 -11.30 9.36
N LEU A 178 -21.05 -11.83 8.52
CA LEU A 178 -19.84 -11.15 8.04
C LEU A 178 -20.11 -10.31 6.80
N MET A 179 -20.99 -10.80 5.93
CA MET A 179 -21.31 -10.17 4.65
C MET A 179 -22.73 -10.55 4.23
N SER A 180 -23.44 -9.60 3.61
CA SER A 180 -24.75 -9.80 3.01
C SER A 180 -24.70 -9.38 1.55
N VAL A 181 -25.01 -10.31 0.64
CA VAL A 181 -24.99 -10.07 -0.80
C VAL A 181 -26.40 -10.18 -1.35
N LEU A 182 -26.83 -9.16 -2.11
CA LEU A 182 -28.06 -9.19 -2.89
C LEU A 182 -27.75 -9.73 -4.28
N THR A 183 -28.39 -10.83 -4.66
CA THR A 183 -28.22 -11.47 -5.98
C THR A 183 -29.54 -11.43 -6.74
N SER A 184 -29.51 -11.30 -8.06
CA SER A 184 -30.74 -11.19 -8.88
C SER A 184 -31.44 -12.54 -9.13
N SER A 185 -30.79 -13.67 -8.80
CA SER A 185 -31.34 -15.01 -8.97
C SER A 185 -30.76 -15.98 -7.94
N GLU A 186 -31.46 -17.08 -7.67
CA GLU A 186 -31.01 -18.18 -6.79
C GLU A 186 -29.88 -19.01 -7.40
N ALA A 187 -29.40 -18.66 -8.61
CA ALA A 187 -28.55 -19.51 -9.42
C ALA A 187 -27.30 -19.95 -8.64
N SER A 188 -27.22 -21.26 -8.42
CA SER A 188 -26.18 -21.94 -7.66
C SER A 188 -24.78 -21.68 -8.21
N GLU A 189 -24.63 -21.55 -9.54
CA GLU A 189 -23.34 -21.41 -10.21
C GLU A 189 -22.56 -20.15 -9.81
N GLY A 190 -23.22 -19.00 -9.68
CA GLY A 190 -22.59 -17.76 -9.21
C GLY A 190 -22.27 -17.79 -7.71
N LEU A 191 -23.07 -18.54 -6.94
CA LEU A 191 -22.89 -18.71 -5.51
C LEU A 191 -21.74 -19.66 -5.17
N TRP A 192 -21.57 -20.72 -5.95
CA TRP A 192 -20.45 -21.66 -5.82
C TRP A 192 -19.12 -20.98 -6.10
N ASN A 193 -19.01 -20.19 -7.17
CA ASN A 193 -17.79 -19.41 -7.45
C ASN A 193 -17.46 -18.42 -6.31
N MET A 194 -18.48 -17.82 -5.70
CA MET A 194 -18.32 -16.96 -4.53
C MET A 194 -17.88 -17.75 -3.30
N ALA A 195 -18.49 -18.92 -3.06
CA ALA A 195 -18.15 -19.81 -1.95
C ALA A 195 -16.74 -20.37 -2.07
N ASP A 196 -16.35 -20.84 -3.26
CA ASP A 196 -14.99 -21.31 -3.58
C ASP A 196 -13.99 -20.18 -3.39
N GLY A 197 -14.28 -18.97 -3.90
CA GLY A 197 -13.45 -17.80 -3.65
C GLY A 197 -13.29 -17.49 -2.16
N LEU A 198 -14.32 -17.67 -1.34
CA LEU A 198 -14.26 -17.48 0.12
C LEU A 198 -13.50 -18.60 0.83
N ILE A 199 -13.55 -19.82 0.33
CA ILE A 199 -12.87 -20.99 0.91
C ILE A 199 -11.38 -20.98 0.51
N GLU A 200 -11.04 -20.68 -0.74
CA GLU A 200 -9.66 -20.55 -1.23
C GLU A 200 -8.93 -19.33 -0.64
N THR A 201 -9.69 -18.29 -0.25
CA THR A 201 -9.14 -17.10 0.40
C THR A 201 -9.05 -17.20 1.93
N LEU A 202 -9.53 -18.27 2.55
CA LEU A 202 -9.22 -18.61 3.95
C LEU A 202 -7.95 -19.46 4.07
#